data_AF-A0A6I1K4B0-F1
#
_entry.id   AF-A0A6I1K4B0-F1
#
_cell.length_a   1.000
_cell.length_b   1.000
_cell.length_c   1.000
_cell.angle_alpha   90.00
_cell.angle_beta   90.00
_cell.angle_gamma   90.00
#
_symmetry.space_group_name_H-M   'P 1'
#
loop_
_entity.id
_entity.type
_entity.pdbx_description
1 polymer ?
#
loop_
_entity_poly.entity_id
_entity_poly.type
_entity_poly.pdbx_seq_one_letter_code
_entity_poly.pdbx_strand_id
1 'polypeptide(L)'
;MAELAPYLPTARTPDALWQRIVQDYRQLCVLQRQARRAESDRLLRDELPARILAWAEQDDADGAEQARRLDEMFQQEQRRLADVWLLQELLEQRLRTELLPALSARIDVEVQRAVKRNASCLAPAPVAAPAPQPMPTILPLAETSSRSTRVPVGDIPSIIDLIFENERQSGARHLAA
;
A
#
# COMPACT_ATOMS: atom_id res chain seq x y z
N MET A 1 -24.55 17.88 48.31
CA MET A 1 -23.32 18.54 47.85
C MET A 1 -22.26 17.47 47.69
N ALA A 2 -21.61 17.46 46.54
CA ALA A 2 -20.71 16.43 46.07
C ALA A 2 -19.32 16.56 46.70
N GLU A 3 -18.76 15.44 47.16
CA GLU A 3 -17.32 15.26 47.27
C GLU A 3 -16.98 13.97 46.51
N LEU A 4 -16.86 14.12 45.19
CA LEU A 4 -16.22 13.12 44.34
C LEU A 4 -14.71 13.31 44.52
N ALA A 5 -14.12 12.55 45.44
CA ALA A 5 -12.67 12.41 45.51
C ALA A 5 -12.17 11.81 44.17
N PRO A 6 -11.19 12.45 43.50
CA PRO A 6 -10.64 11.89 42.27
C PRO A 6 -9.87 10.62 42.59
N TYR A 7 -10.37 9.48 42.07
CA TYR A 7 -9.64 8.23 42.00
C TYR A 7 -8.37 8.46 41.18
N LEU A 8 -7.24 8.66 41.86
CA LEU A 8 -5.93 8.52 41.25
C LEU A 8 -5.37 7.14 41.62
N PRO A 9 -5.33 6.17 40.70
CA PRO A 9 -4.47 5.03 40.86
C PRO A 9 -3.04 5.47 40.49
N THR A 10 -2.34 6.12 41.43
CA THR A 10 -0.90 6.40 41.32
C THR A 10 -0.05 5.38 42.06
N ALA A 11 -0.55 4.17 42.26
CA ALA A 11 0.32 3.04 42.56
C ALA A 11 0.81 2.47 41.21
N ARG A 12 2.05 2.78 40.83
CA ARG A 12 2.76 1.99 39.83
C ARG A 12 2.89 0.59 40.40
N THR A 13 1.97 -0.30 40.07
CA THR A 13 2.06 -1.69 40.50
C THR A 13 3.25 -2.34 39.78
N PRO A 14 3.93 -3.32 40.41
CA PRO A 14 5.03 -4.04 39.78
C PRO A 14 4.62 -4.65 38.43
N ASP A 15 3.34 -5.01 38.29
CA ASP A 15 2.73 -5.45 37.03
C ASP A 15 2.76 -4.39 35.93
N ALA A 16 2.53 -3.11 36.25
CA ALA A 16 2.56 -2.03 35.27
C ALA A 16 3.99 -1.79 34.73
N LEU A 17 4.99 -1.86 35.60
CA LEU A 17 6.40 -1.77 35.18
C LEU A 17 6.81 -2.97 34.34
N TRP A 18 6.40 -4.18 34.74
CA TRP A 18 6.65 -5.39 33.97
C TRP A 18 6.06 -5.30 32.56
N GLN A 19 4.79 -4.91 32.42
CA GLN A 19 4.16 -4.72 31.11
C GLN A 19 4.91 -3.69 30.26
N ARG A 20 5.44 -2.64 30.90
CA ARG A 20 6.22 -1.63 30.20
C ARG A 20 7.54 -2.18 29.68
N ILE A 21 8.28 -2.95 30.48
CA ILE A 21 9.52 -3.65 30.07
C ILE A 21 9.24 -4.55 28.86
N VAL A 22 8.16 -5.35 28.91
CA VAL A 22 7.75 -6.21 27.79
C VAL A 22 7.48 -5.38 26.53
N GLN A 23 6.76 -4.27 26.67
CA GLN A 23 6.43 -3.38 25.54
C GLN A 23 7.68 -2.74 24.93
N ASP A 24 8.61 -2.27 25.76
CA ASP A 24 9.86 -1.66 25.30
C ASP A 24 10.74 -2.68 24.58
N TYR A 25 10.83 -3.91 25.12
CA TYR A 25 11.59 -4.97 24.48
C TYR A 25 10.99 -5.36 23.12
N ARG A 26 9.66 -5.45 23.01
CA ARG A 26 8.99 -5.63 21.71
C ARG A 26 9.35 -4.51 20.73
N GLN A 27 9.27 -3.26 21.20
CA GLN A 27 9.62 -2.09 20.38
C GLN A 27 11.09 -2.13 19.96
N LEU A 28 12.00 -2.54 20.85
CA LEU A 28 13.41 -2.72 20.55
C LEU A 28 13.61 -3.64 19.35
N CYS A 29 12.99 -4.81 19.39
CA CYS A 29 13.16 -5.79 18.34
C CYS A 29 12.61 -5.30 16.99
N VAL A 30 11.48 -4.58 16.99
CA VAL A 30 10.95 -3.96 15.78
C VAL A 30 11.91 -2.90 15.23
N LEU A 31 12.46 -2.04 16.09
CA LEU A 31 13.43 -1.00 15.69
C LEU A 31 14.72 -1.60 15.11
N GLN A 32 15.24 -2.67 15.72
CA GLN A 32 16.40 -3.39 15.20
C GLN A 32 16.15 -3.94 13.80
N ARG A 33 14.97 -4.51 13.56
CA ARG A 33 14.57 -5.02 12.23
C ARG A 33 14.39 -3.91 11.20
N GLN A 34 13.90 -2.74 11.61
CA GLN A 34 13.78 -1.55 10.76
C GLN A 34 15.13 -0.82 10.54
N ALA A 35 16.23 -1.35 11.06
CA ALA A 35 17.55 -0.71 11.03
C ALA A 35 17.59 0.69 11.67
N ARG A 36 16.65 1.03 12.56
CA ARG A 36 16.60 2.30 13.31
C ARG A 36 17.55 2.26 14.50
N ARG A 37 18.85 2.18 14.21
CA ARG A 37 19.92 1.90 15.20
C ARG A 37 19.96 2.90 16.35
N ALA A 38 19.84 4.20 16.07
CA ALA A 38 19.90 5.23 17.11
C ALA A 38 18.81 5.08 18.17
N GLU A 39 17.58 4.76 17.74
CA GLU A 39 16.45 4.57 18.66
C GLU A 39 16.53 3.24 19.39
N SER A 40 16.95 2.17 18.70
CA SER A 40 17.19 0.88 19.36
C SER A 40 18.31 0.98 20.39
N ASP A 41 19.38 1.72 20.08
CA ASP A 41 20.52 1.88 20.99
C ASP A 41 20.13 2.67 22.23
N ARG A 42 19.38 3.77 22.08
CA ARG A 42 18.83 4.53 23.21
C ARG A 42 17.95 3.65 24.09
N LEU A 43 17.05 2.87 23.50
CA LEU A 43 16.14 2.04 24.25
C LEU A 43 16.87 0.89 24.97
N LEU A 44 17.86 0.27 24.32
CA LEU A 44 18.66 -0.82 24.90
C LEU A 44 19.64 -0.36 25.98
N ARG A 45 20.26 0.82 25.82
CA ARG A 45 21.32 1.30 26.73
C ARG A 45 20.80 2.14 27.88
N ASP A 46 19.73 2.90 27.65
CA ASP A 46 19.26 3.89 28.63
C ASP A 46 17.91 3.49 29.23
N GLU A 47 16.89 3.32 28.39
CA GLU A 47 15.50 3.23 28.90
C GLU A 47 15.15 1.87 29.51
N LEU A 48 15.49 0.78 28.81
CA LEU A 48 15.16 -0.57 29.25
C LEU A 48 15.93 -0.96 30.53
N PRO A 49 17.25 -0.73 30.66
CA PRO A 49 17.97 -1.04 31.89
C PRO A 49 17.43 -0.26 33.10
N ALA A 50 17.13 1.04 32.93
CA ALA A 50 16.56 1.84 34.01
C ALA A 50 15.20 1.31 34.49
N ARG A 51 14.35 0.81 33.58
CA ARG A 51 13.05 0.23 33.93
C ARG A 51 13.18 -1.14 34.57
N ILE A 52 14.12 -1.97 34.11
CA ILE A 52 14.42 -3.27 34.72
C ILE A 52 14.91 -3.09 36.16
N LEU A 53 15.81 -2.13 36.41
CA LEU A 53 16.26 -1.81 37.76
C LEU A 53 15.10 -1.34 38.66
N ALA A 54 14.28 -0.40 38.17
CA ALA A 54 13.13 0.09 38.93
C ALA A 54 12.08 -1.01 39.22
N TRP A 55 11.96 -2.01 38.34
CA TRP A 55 11.11 -3.18 38.57
C TRP A 55 11.73 -4.15 39.59
N ALA A 56 13.02 -4.45 39.45
CA ALA A 56 13.76 -5.33 40.35
C ALA A 56 13.82 -4.81 41.80
N GLU A 57 13.85 -3.49 41.99
CA GLU A 57 13.76 -2.85 43.32
C GLU A 57 12.38 -2.99 43.98
N GLN A 58 11.32 -3.26 43.21
CA GLN A 58 9.95 -3.39 43.69
C GLN A 58 9.49 -4.85 43.82
N ASP A 59 10.24 -5.78 43.24
CA ASP A 59 9.94 -7.21 43.27
C ASP A 59 10.75 -7.84 44.42
N ASP A 60 10.07 -8.40 45.41
CA ASP A 60 10.71 -9.02 46.59
C ASP A 60 11.42 -10.35 46.27
N ALA A 61 11.44 -10.76 45.00
CA ALA A 61 12.09 -11.98 44.53
C ALA A 61 13.62 -11.87 44.55
N ASP A 62 14.29 -13.02 44.70
CA ASP A 62 15.75 -13.06 44.62
C ASP A 62 16.24 -12.72 43.20
N GLY A 63 17.44 -12.16 43.09
CA GLY A 63 18.03 -11.72 41.82
C GLY A 63 18.14 -12.85 40.79
N ALA A 64 18.34 -14.10 41.24
CA ALA A 64 18.34 -15.27 40.37
C ALA A 64 16.95 -15.56 39.76
N GLU A 65 15.88 -15.37 40.52
CA GLU A 65 14.51 -15.56 40.04
C GLU A 65 14.09 -14.42 39.10
N GLN A 66 14.47 -13.18 39.45
CA GLN A 66 14.26 -12.01 38.59
C GLN A 66 14.96 -12.16 37.23
N ALA A 67 16.23 -12.61 37.24
CA ALA A 67 16.99 -12.87 36.01
C ALA A 67 16.34 -13.96 35.15
N ARG A 68 15.94 -15.08 35.77
CA ARG A 68 15.22 -16.16 35.06
C ARG A 68 13.94 -15.65 34.42
N ARG A 69 13.15 -14.84 35.15
CA ARG A 69 11.89 -14.28 34.65
C ARG A 69 12.11 -13.35 33.45
N LEU A 70 13.16 -12.52 33.48
CA LEU A 70 13.54 -11.68 32.35
C LEU A 70 13.98 -12.53 31.15
N ASP A 71 14.83 -13.54 31.36
CA ASP A 71 15.31 -14.42 30.31
C ASP A 71 14.16 -15.17 29.62
N GLU A 72 13.23 -15.74 30.40
CA GLU A 72 12.05 -16.41 29.88
C GLU A 72 11.21 -15.47 29.00
N MET A 73 10.99 -14.24 29.48
CA MET A 73 10.25 -13.23 28.74
C MET A 73 10.96 -12.82 27.44
N PHE A 74 12.27 -12.57 27.49
CA PHE A 74 13.06 -12.21 26.32
C PHE A 74 13.07 -13.33 25.28
N GLN A 75 13.25 -14.59 25.71
CA GLN A 75 13.21 -15.76 24.81
C GLN A 75 11.83 -15.94 24.19
N GLN A 76 10.76 -15.80 24.98
CA GLN A 76 9.40 -15.92 24.48
C GLN A 76 9.13 -14.88 23.39
N GLU A 77 9.54 -13.64 23.61
CA GLU A 77 9.29 -12.56 22.68
C GLU A 77 10.17 -12.68 21.41
N GLN A 78 11.42 -13.13 21.55
CA GLN A 78 12.27 -13.47 20.39
C GLN A 78 11.64 -14.56 19.51
N ARG A 79 11.07 -15.61 20.11
CA ARG A 79 10.37 -16.68 19.38
C ARG A 79 9.15 -16.13 18.65
N ARG A 80 8.30 -15.35 19.33
CA ARG A 80 7.12 -14.70 18.72
C ARG A 80 7.51 -13.85 17.50
N LEU A 81 8.58 -13.09 17.61
CA LEU A 81 9.06 -12.26 16.51
C LEU A 81 9.61 -13.10 15.36
N ALA A 82 10.33 -14.18 15.64
CA ALA A 82 10.79 -15.11 14.62
C ALA A 82 9.61 -15.75 13.86
N ASP A 83 8.56 -16.16 14.58
CA ASP A 83 7.36 -16.75 13.99
C ASP A 83 6.61 -15.77 13.09
N VAL A 84 6.35 -14.55 13.59
CA VAL A 84 5.68 -13.48 12.81
C VAL A 84 6.49 -13.15 11.56
N TRP A 85 7.81 -13.12 11.69
CA TRP A 85 8.70 -12.84 10.57
C TRP A 85 8.65 -13.94 9.50
N LEU A 86 8.72 -15.21 9.91
CA LEU A 86 8.58 -16.34 9.00
C LEU A 86 7.22 -16.30 8.27
N LEU A 87 6.14 -15.99 8.98
CA LEU A 87 4.82 -15.84 8.38
C LEU A 87 4.78 -14.71 7.35
N GLN A 88 5.43 -13.58 7.62
CA GLN A 88 5.53 -12.49 6.67
C GLN A 88 6.28 -12.92 5.40
N GLU A 89 7.42 -13.60 5.52
CA GLU A 89 8.18 -14.09 4.37
C GLU A 89 7.38 -15.09 3.53
N LEU A 90 6.70 -16.05 4.18
CA LEU A 90 5.85 -17.02 3.50
C LEU A 90 4.67 -16.35 2.78
N LEU A 91 4.04 -15.37 3.43
CA LEU A 91 2.94 -14.61 2.84
C LEU A 91 3.40 -13.78 1.64
N GLU A 92 4.55 -13.11 1.76
CA GLU A 92 5.15 -12.33 0.68
C GLU A 92 5.50 -13.21 -0.53
N GLN A 93 6.06 -14.40 -0.28
CA GLN A 93 6.31 -15.39 -1.32
C GLN A 93 5.02 -15.83 -2.00
N ARG A 94 4.01 -16.25 -1.24
CA ARG A 94 2.71 -16.69 -1.79
C ARG A 94 1.99 -15.59 -2.57
N LEU A 95 2.04 -14.36 -2.07
CA LEU A 95 1.50 -13.20 -2.78
C LEU A 95 2.17 -13.04 -4.15
N ARG A 96 3.50 -13.11 -4.21
CA ARG A 96 4.28 -12.94 -5.44
C ARG A 96 4.12 -14.10 -6.42
N THR A 97 4.12 -15.33 -5.94
CA THR A 97 4.18 -16.52 -6.81
C THR A 97 2.82 -17.01 -7.26
N GLU A 98 1.77 -16.78 -6.46
CA GLU A 98 0.46 -17.41 -6.71
C GLU A 98 -0.64 -16.36 -6.85
N LEU A 99 -0.82 -15.51 -5.83
CA LEU A 99 -2.00 -14.64 -5.78
C LEU A 99 -1.92 -13.51 -6.81
N LEU A 100 -0.80 -12.81 -6.93
CA LEU A 100 -0.65 -11.73 -7.90
C LEU A 100 -0.75 -12.24 -9.36
N PRO A 101 -0.06 -13.32 -9.77
CA PRO A 101 -0.22 -13.87 -11.11
C PRO A 101 -1.65 -14.35 -11.41
N ALA A 102 -2.30 -15.03 -10.45
CA ALA A 102 -3.67 -15.50 -10.64
C ALA A 102 -4.66 -14.33 -10.79
N LEU A 103 -4.48 -13.26 -10.01
CA LEU A 103 -5.29 -12.05 -10.13
C LEU A 103 -5.04 -11.34 -11.46
N SER A 104 -3.78 -11.18 -11.87
CA SER A 104 -3.43 -10.59 -13.17
C SER A 104 -4.09 -11.34 -14.32
N ALA A 105 -3.93 -12.67 -14.37
CA ALA A 105 -4.52 -13.50 -15.41
C ALA A 105 -6.05 -13.36 -15.44
N ARG A 106 -6.71 -13.27 -14.28
CA ARG A 106 -8.16 -13.08 -14.21
C ARG A 106 -8.58 -11.71 -14.72
N ILE A 107 -7.85 -10.65 -14.35
CA ILE A 107 -8.09 -9.30 -14.85
C ILE A 107 -7.91 -9.25 -16.37
N ASP A 108 -6.85 -9.85 -16.90
CA ASP A 108 -6.58 -9.91 -18.34
C ASP A 108 -7.74 -10.54 -19.11
N VAL A 109 -8.28 -11.65 -18.59
CA VAL A 109 -9.44 -12.33 -19.21
C VAL A 109 -10.69 -11.45 -19.16
N GLU A 110 -10.97 -10.78 -18.04
CA GLU A 110 -12.13 -9.88 -17.94
C GLU A 110 -11.99 -8.66 -18.87
N VAL A 111 -10.80 -8.06 -18.94
CA VAL A 111 -10.49 -6.95 -19.85
C VAL A 111 -10.68 -7.39 -21.29
N GLN A 112 -10.13 -8.55 -21.69
CA GLN A 112 -10.33 -9.08 -23.04
C GLN A 112 -11.81 -9.33 -23.36
N ARG A 113 -12.60 -9.83 -22.40
CA ARG A 113 -14.05 -10.02 -22.58
C ARG A 113 -14.78 -8.69 -22.73
N ALA A 114 -14.44 -7.67 -21.94
CA ALA A 114 -15.02 -6.34 -22.05
C ALA A 114 -14.69 -5.70 -23.41
N VAL A 115 -13.42 -5.77 -23.83
CA VAL A 115 -12.97 -5.28 -25.15
C VAL A 115 -13.71 -5.97 -26.28
N LYS A 116 -13.85 -7.31 -26.25
CA LYS A 116 -14.61 -8.05 -27.27
C LYS A 116 -16.08 -7.63 -27.33
N ARG A 117 -16.75 -7.46 -26.18
CA ARG A 117 -18.15 -7.01 -26.14
C ARG A 117 -18.31 -5.62 -26.77
N ASN A 118 -17.42 -4.70 -26.45
CA ASN A 118 -17.45 -3.34 -26.99
C ASN A 118 -17.10 -3.31 -28.49
N ALA A 119 -16.14 -4.12 -28.93
CA ALA A 119 -15.78 -4.26 -30.33
C ALA A 119 -16.94 -4.85 -31.16
N SER A 120 -17.70 -5.81 -30.62
CA SER A 120 -18.89 -6.38 -31.27
C SER A 120 -20.05 -5.38 -31.40
N CYS A 121 -20.17 -4.41 -30.49
CA CYS A 121 -21.14 -3.31 -30.62
C CYS A 121 -20.73 -2.25 -31.66
N LEU A 122 -19.44 -2.15 -31.96
CA LEU A 122 -18.87 -1.23 -32.95
C LEU A 122 -18.64 -1.86 -34.32
N ALA A 123 -18.98 -3.14 -34.51
CA ALA A 123 -18.90 -3.79 -35.81
C ALA A 123 -19.80 -3.02 -36.79
N PRO A 124 -19.25 -2.38 -37.83
CA PRO A 124 -20.07 -1.71 -38.82
C PRO A 124 -20.96 -2.78 -39.45
N ALA A 125 -22.26 -2.52 -39.50
CA ALA A 125 -23.16 -3.25 -40.38
C ALA A 125 -22.47 -3.38 -41.75
N PRO A 126 -22.51 -4.55 -42.41
CA PRO A 126 -21.93 -4.69 -43.73
C PRO A 126 -22.61 -3.66 -44.63
N VAL A 127 -21.94 -2.53 -44.86
CA VAL A 127 -22.34 -1.57 -45.86
C VAL A 127 -22.18 -2.35 -47.15
N ALA A 128 -23.33 -2.77 -47.71
CA ALA A 128 -23.40 -3.34 -49.03
C ALA A 128 -22.50 -2.51 -49.94
N ALA A 129 -21.50 -3.15 -50.52
CA ALA A 129 -20.57 -2.49 -51.43
C ALA A 129 -21.38 -1.70 -52.47
N PRO A 130 -21.28 -0.36 -52.51
CA PRO A 130 -21.83 0.36 -53.65
C PRO A 130 -20.99 -0.06 -54.85
N ALA A 131 -21.67 -0.46 -55.92
CA ALA A 131 -21.09 -0.85 -57.19
C ALA A 131 -19.99 0.14 -57.63
N PRO A 132 -18.93 -0.33 -58.34
CA PRO A 132 -17.86 0.54 -58.80
C PRO A 132 -18.42 1.61 -59.75
N GLN A 133 -18.46 2.85 -59.27
CA GLN A 133 -18.79 4.02 -60.07
C GLN A 133 -17.57 4.38 -60.95
N PRO A 134 -17.78 4.76 -62.22
CA PRO A 134 -16.70 5.14 -63.12
C PRO A 134 -16.04 6.44 -62.65
N MET A 135 -14.70 6.46 -62.71
CA MET A 135 -13.86 7.60 -62.33
C MET A 135 -14.29 8.91 -63.04
N PRO A 136 -14.42 10.04 -62.32
CA PRO A 136 -14.34 11.34 -62.93
C PRO A 136 -12.88 11.83 -62.92
N THR A 137 -12.47 12.30 -64.09
CA THR A 137 -11.27 13.04 -64.44
C THR A 137 -10.81 14.01 -63.33
N ILE A 138 -9.52 13.93 -63.01
CA ILE A 138 -8.80 14.84 -62.11
C ILE A 138 -8.70 16.23 -62.76
N LEU A 139 -9.17 17.25 -62.04
CA LEU A 139 -8.69 18.63 -62.20
C LEU A 139 -8.28 19.18 -60.81
N PRO A 140 -7.20 19.97 -60.73
CA PRO A 140 -6.58 20.39 -59.47
C PRO A 140 -7.20 21.68 -58.91
N LEU A 141 -6.83 22.00 -57.66
CA LEU A 141 -7.13 23.18 -56.84
C LEU A 141 -8.47 23.16 -56.07
N ALA A 142 -8.38 22.91 -54.76
CA ALA A 142 -8.32 23.99 -53.77
C ALA A 142 -8.34 23.37 -52.35
N GLU A 143 -7.36 23.75 -51.55
CA GLU A 143 -7.25 23.42 -50.14
C GLU A 143 -8.47 23.95 -49.38
N THR A 144 -9.31 23.07 -48.87
CA THR A 144 -10.20 23.41 -47.75
C THR A 144 -9.83 22.55 -46.55
N SER A 145 -9.01 23.18 -45.72
CA SER A 145 -8.64 22.81 -44.36
C SER A 145 -9.86 22.39 -43.53
N SER A 146 -9.94 21.10 -43.22
CA SER A 146 -10.54 20.63 -41.97
C SER A 146 -9.46 19.86 -41.22
N ARG A 147 -8.86 20.53 -40.23
CA ARG A 147 -7.79 20.00 -39.37
C ARG A 147 -8.32 18.81 -38.58
N SER A 148 -8.15 17.61 -39.11
CA SER A 148 -8.05 16.38 -38.30
C SER A 148 -6.56 16.04 -38.22
N THR A 149 -5.90 16.56 -37.19
CA THR A 149 -4.49 16.29 -36.94
C THR A 149 -4.33 14.84 -36.51
N ARG A 150 -4.04 13.94 -37.46
CA ARG A 150 -3.60 12.58 -37.12
C ARG A 150 -2.17 12.67 -36.62
N VAL A 151 -1.98 12.58 -35.30
CA VAL A 151 -0.67 12.54 -34.66
C VAL A 151 -0.08 11.13 -34.82
N PRO A 152 1.15 10.98 -35.36
CA PRO A 152 1.80 9.68 -35.45
C PRO A 152 2.15 9.14 -34.05
N VAL A 153 1.95 7.84 -33.85
CA VAL A 153 2.00 7.13 -32.55
C VAL A 153 3.35 7.25 -31.79
N GLY A 154 4.41 7.73 -32.46
CA GLY A 154 5.72 7.95 -31.85
C GLY A 154 5.87 9.24 -31.03
N ASP A 155 4.90 10.15 -31.07
CA ASP A 155 5.01 11.47 -30.43
C ASP A 155 4.08 11.59 -29.22
N ILE A 156 4.46 10.86 -28.15
CA ILE A 156 3.72 10.73 -26.90
C ILE A 156 3.38 12.09 -26.25
N PRO A 157 4.26 13.11 -26.23
CA PRO A 157 3.93 14.43 -25.67
C PRO A 157 2.73 15.08 -26.36
N SER A 158 2.69 15.05 -27.69
CA SER A 158 1.60 15.63 -28.49
C SER A 158 0.26 14.93 -28.27
N ILE A 159 0.27 13.62 -27.95
CA ILE A 159 -0.94 12.85 -27.61
C ILE A 159 -1.48 13.25 -26.23
N ILE A 160 -0.58 13.48 -25.26
CA ILE A 160 -0.95 13.90 -23.90
C ILE A 160 -1.60 15.29 -23.94
N ASP A 161 -1.02 16.23 -24.70
CA ASP A 161 -1.61 17.57 -24.88
C ASP A 161 -3.00 17.50 -25.52
N LEU A 162 -3.19 16.62 -26.51
CA LEU A 162 -4.47 16.42 -27.19
C LEU A 162 -5.56 15.88 -26.24
N ILE A 163 -5.18 15.00 -25.30
CA ILE A 163 -6.10 14.43 -24.30
C ILE A 163 -6.54 15.52 -23.32
N PHE A 164 -5.61 16.33 -22.83
CA PHE A 164 -5.92 17.42 -21.91
C PHE A 164 -6.81 18.52 -22.55
N GLU A 165 -6.59 18.84 -23.83
CA GLU A 165 -7.47 19.77 -24.55
C GLU A 165 -8.88 19.21 -24.75
N ASN A 166 -9.02 17.91 -25.02
CA ASN A 166 -10.32 17.27 -25.22
C ASN A 166 -11.13 17.15 -23.91
N GLU A 167 -10.47 16.91 -22.77
CA GLU A 167 -11.12 16.94 -21.45
C GLU A 167 -11.62 18.34 -21.09
N ARG A 168 -10.84 19.38 -21.41
CA ARG A 168 -11.26 20.78 -21.23
C ARG A 168 -12.51 21.14 -22.04
N GLN A 169 -12.60 20.66 -23.28
CA GLN A 169 -13.76 20.89 -24.14
C GLN A 169 -14.99 20.06 -23.72
N SER A 170 -14.77 18.86 -23.17
CA SER A 170 -15.84 17.99 -22.69
C SER A 170 -16.45 18.47 -21.36
N GLY A 171 -15.63 19.02 -20.46
CA GLY A 171 -16.10 19.66 -19.23
C GLY A 171 -16.94 20.91 -19.45
N ALA A 172 -16.67 21.67 -20.52
CA ALA A 172 -17.44 22.88 -20.87
C ALA A 172 -18.84 22.57 -21.42
N ARG A 173 -19.07 21.38 -21.98
CA ARG A 173 -20.38 20.96 -22.51
C ARG A 173 -21.35 20.45 -21.44
N HIS A 174 -20.85 20.08 -20.26
CA HIS A 174 -21.67 19.56 -19.16
C HIS A 174 -22.22 20.63 -18.19
N LEU A 175 -21.84 21.91 -18.36
CA LEU A 175 -22.31 23.03 -17.54
C LEU A 175 -23.33 23.94 -18.25
N ALA A 176 -23.79 23.56 -19.44
CA ALA A 176 -24.74 24.34 -20.25
C ALA A 176 -26.01 23.54 -20.62
N ALA A 177 -26.45 22.63 -19.75
CA ALA A 177 -27.75 21.95 -19.83
C ALA A 177 -28.52 22.12 -18.52
#